data_AF-A0A5A7NLN8-F1
#
_entry.id   AF-A0A5A7NLN8-F1
#
_cell.length_a   1.000
_cell.length_b   1.000
_cell.length_c   1.000
_cell.angle_alpha   90.00
_cell.angle_beta   90.00
_cell.angle_gamma   90.00
#
_symmetry.space_group_name_H-M   'P 1'
#
loop_
_entity.id
_entity.type
_entity.pdbx_description
1 polymer ?
#
loop_
_entity_poly.entity_id
_entity_poly.type
_entity_poly.pdbx_seq_one_letter_code
_entity_poly.pdbx_strand_id
1 'polypeptide(L)'
;MTTDRFQTVSQFVQPLLFSLISRLLPSGRREGRYWVALNPTRADRKRGSFKVNLMTGAWRDYATGDGGGDVISLYAYVYGLKQSQALGLIEQQAGISNDR
;
A
#
# COMPACT_ATOMS: atom_id res chain seq x y z
N MET A 1 15.49 20.40 8.99
CA MET A 1 15.50 19.03 8.46
C MET A 1 14.38 18.94 7.45
N THR A 2 14.70 18.81 6.17
CA THR A 2 13.69 18.70 5.10
C THR A 2 13.11 17.29 5.20
N THR A 3 11.83 17.16 5.58
CA THR A 3 11.15 15.87 5.60
C THR A 3 11.11 15.30 4.18
N ASP A 4 11.49 14.05 4.02
CA ASP A 4 11.43 13.35 2.75
C ASP A 4 9.97 13.27 2.25
N ARG A 5 9.74 13.56 0.96
CA ARG A 5 8.38 13.64 0.37
C ARG A 5 7.62 12.32 0.53
N PHE A 6 8.29 11.17 0.43
CA PHE A 6 7.64 9.87 0.61
C PHE A 6 7.12 9.74 2.04
N GLN A 7 7.94 10.13 3.02
CA GLN A 7 7.53 10.13 4.42
C GLN A 7 6.34 11.08 4.66
N THR A 8 6.38 12.30 4.12
CA THR A 8 5.29 13.27 4.25
C THR A 8 3.98 12.72 3.69
N VAL A 9 3.98 12.20 2.47
CA VAL A 9 2.77 11.65 1.85
C VAL A 9 2.29 10.40 2.59
N SER A 10 3.22 9.49 2.97
CA SER A 10 2.85 8.28 3.72
C SER A 10 2.19 8.60 5.07
N GLN A 11 2.64 9.65 5.77
CA GLN A 11 2.01 10.11 7.01
C GLN A 11 0.66 10.78 6.73
N PHE A 12 0.57 11.62 5.70
CA PHE A 12 -0.66 12.30 5.31
C PHE A 12 -1.78 11.32 4.96
N VAL A 13 -1.47 10.24 4.23
CA VAL A 13 -2.48 9.24 3.82
C VAL A 13 -2.71 8.16 4.86
N GLN A 14 -2.05 8.21 6.03
CA GLN A 14 -2.26 7.23 7.10
C GLN A 14 -3.75 7.06 7.50
N PRO A 15 -4.54 8.14 7.64
CA PRO A 15 -5.98 8.01 7.94
C PRO A 15 -6.79 7.40 6.78
N LEU A 16 -6.24 7.41 5.56
CA LEU A 16 -6.88 6.90 4.34
C LEU A 16 -6.45 5.46 4.00
N LEU A 17 -5.56 4.84 4.78
CA LEU A 17 -5.01 3.52 4.45
C LEU A 17 -6.08 2.47 4.21
N PHE A 18 -7.13 2.43 5.03
CA PHE A 18 -8.21 1.48 4.84
C PHE A 18 -8.91 1.64 3.48
N SER A 19 -9.23 2.87 3.07
CA SER A 19 -9.90 3.11 1.79
C SER A 19 -8.98 2.86 0.59
N LEU A 20 -7.72 3.27 0.68
CA LEU A 20 -6.71 3.02 -0.37
C LEU A 20 -6.41 1.53 -0.53
N ILE A 21 -6.25 0.79 0.56
CA ILE A 21 -5.89 -0.64 0.53
C ILE A 21 -7.09 -1.50 0.09
N SER A 22 -8.29 -1.21 0.59
CA SER A 22 -9.49 -1.96 0.19
C SER A 22 -9.85 -1.74 -1.28
N ARG A 23 -9.60 -0.54 -1.83
CA ARG A 23 -9.73 -0.26 -3.26
C ARG A 23 -8.66 -0.97 -4.09
N LEU A 24 -7.41 -0.97 -3.62
CA LEU A 24 -6.30 -1.65 -4.30
C LEU A 24 -6.46 -3.18 -4.32
N LEU A 25 -6.94 -3.75 -3.22
CA LEU A 25 -7.05 -5.18 -2.98
C LEU A 25 -8.50 -5.56 -2.62
N PRO A 26 -9.44 -5.45 -3.58
CA PRO A 26 -10.89 -5.54 -3.31
C PRO A 26 -11.35 -6.93 -2.88
N SER A 27 -10.58 -7.97 -3.22
CA SER A 27 -10.86 -9.34 -2.78
C SER A 27 -10.35 -9.64 -1.38
N GLY A 28 -9.73 -8.67 -0.69
CA GLY A 28 -9.25 -8.86 0.67
C GLY A 28 -10.33 -8.73 1.74
N ARG A 29 -9.93 -8.97 2.98
CA ARG A 29 -10.78 -8.76 4.17
C ARG A 29 -9.96 -8.23 5.33
N ARG A 30 -10.64 -7.57 6.27
CA ARG A 30 -10.03 -7.10 7.51
C ARG A 30 -9.93 -8.25 8.52
N GLU A 31 -8.75 -8.41 9.11
CA GLU A 31 -8.45 -9.30 10.24
C GLU A 31 -7.69 -8.49 11.30
N GLY A 32 -8.43 -7.94 12.28
CA GLY A 32 -7.89 -7.03 13.29
C GLY A 32 -7.29 -5.77 12.66
N ARG A 33 -5.96 -5.60 12.83
CA ARG A 33 -5.20 -4.49 12.23
C ARG A 33 -4.69 -4.77 10.81
N TYR A 34 -4.94 -5.96 10.27
CA TYR A 34 -4.43 -6.36 8.96
C TYR A 34 -5.53 -6.40 7.91
N TRP A 35 -5.17 -6.06 6.67
CA TRP A 35 -5.89 -6.45 5.48
C TRP A 35 -5.23 -7.70 4.91
N VAL A 36 -6.01 -8.77 4.76
CA VAL A 36 -5.52 -10.06 4.26
C VAL A 36 -6.17 -10.32 2.91
N ALA A 37 -5.36 -10.44 1.86
CA ALA A 37 -5.82 -10.56 0.49
C ALA A 37 -5.11 -11.71 -0.24
N LEU A 38 -5.56 -11.97 -1.47
CA LEU A 38 -4.74 -12.70 -2.44
C LEU A 38 -3.68 -11.73 -2.97
N ASN A 39 -2.45 -12.20 -3.17
CA ASN A 39 -1.44 -11.39 -3.82
C ASN A 39 -1.71 -11.33 -5.34
N PRO A 40 -2.03 -10.16 -5.92
CA PRO A 40 -2.38 -10.03 -7.34
C PRO A 40 -1.19 -10.21 -8.29
N THR A 41 0.05 -10.15 -7.80
CA THR A 41 1.26 -10.28 -8.63
C THR A 41 1.72 -11.74 -8.78
N ARG A 42 1.04 -12.69 -8.13
CA ARG A 42 1.29 -14.13 -8.24
C ARG A 42 0.00 -14.88 -8.56
N ALA A 43 0.13 -16.12 -9.03
CA ALA A 43 -0.99 -17.04 -9.21
C ALA A 43 -1.54 -17.54 -7.85
N ASP A 44 -1.99 -16.62 -7.00
CA ASP A 44 -2.44 -16.92 -5.64
C ASP A 44 -3.84 -17.55 -5.64
N ARG A 45 -4.01 -18.58 -4.79
CA ARG A 45 -5.28 -19.31 -4.62
C ARG A 45 -5.74 -19.35 -3.18
N LYS A 46 -4.90 -18.93 -2.21
CA LYS A 46 -5.21 -19.00 -0.78
C LYS A 46 -4.82 -17.70 -0.09
N ARG A 47 -5.82 -17.01 0.46
CA ARG A 47 -5.58 -15.86 1.34
C ARG A 47 -4.79 -16.31 2.57
N GLY A 48 -3.96 -15.41 3.10
CA GLY A 48 -3.27 -15.62 4.37
C GLY A 48 -1.79 -15.22 4.34
N SER A 49 -1.11 -15.38 3.19
CA SER A 49 0.31 -15.00 3.10
C SER A 49 0.48 -13.50 2.83
N PHE A 50 -0.42 -12.88 2.07
CA PHE A 50 -0.33 -11.47 1.72
C PHE A 50 -1.12 -10.61 2.71
N LYS A 51 -0.38 -9.85 3.53
CA LYS A 51 -0.94 -9.04 4.61
C LYS A 51 -0.43 -7.61 4.54
N VAL A 52 -1.33 -6.66 4.77
CA VAL A 52 -1.03 -5.23 4.89
C VAL A 52 -1.47 -4.75 6.26
N ASN A 53 -0.62 -4.04 6.99
CA ASN A 53 -0.97 -3.40 8.25
C ASN A 53 -1.74 -2.10 7.97
N LEU A 54 -3.01 -2.04 8.39
CA LEU A 54 -3.88 -0.90 8.17
C LEU A 54 -3.49 0.35 8.98
N MET A 55 -2.57 0.22 9.95
CA MET A 55 -2.08 1.35 10.76
C MET A 55 -0.84 2.00 10.16
N THR A 56 -0.01 1.24 9.44
CA THR A 56 1.29 1.73 8.95
C THR A 56 1.43 1.67 7.43
N GLY A 57 0.57 0.93 6.73
CA GLY A 57 0.71 0.65 5.31
C GLY A 57 1.77 -0.41 4.98
N ALA A 58 2.58 -0.83 5.97
CA ALA A 58 3.59 -1.87 5.80
C ALA A 58 2.93 -3.19 5.38
N TRP A 59 3.58 -3.91 4.48
CA TRP A 59 3.03 -5.12 3.88
C TRP A 59 4.08 -6.21 3.73
N ARG A 60 3.60 -7.46 3.65
CA ARG A 60 4.44 -8.62 3.40
C ARG A 60 3.66 -9.72 2.70
N ASP A 61 4.30 -10.38 1.74
CA ASP A 61 3.91 -11.72 1.31
C ASP A 61 4.81 -12.75 2.02
N TYR A 62 4.26 -13.45 3.00
CA TYR A 62 4.99 -14.48 3.73
C TYR A 62 5.34 -15.71 2.88
N ALA A 63 4.74 -15.88 1.69
CA ALA A 63 5.04 -16.99 0.80
C ALA A 63 6.30 -16.77 -0.04
N THR A 64 6.59 -15.53 -0.44
CA THR A 64 7.76 -15.19 -1.28
C THR A 64 8.85 -14.45 -0.52
N GLY A 65 8.50 -13.84 0.62
CA GLY A 65 9.40 -13.00 1.40
C GLY A 65 9.35 -11.52 0.99
N ASP A 66 8.66 -11.18 -0.10
CA ASP A 66 8.48 -9.80 -0.56
C ASP A 66 7.78 -8.94 0.49
N GLY A 67 8.13 -7.66 0.56
CA GLY A 67 7.49 -6.73 1.47
C GLY A 67 7.97 -5.30 1.30
N GLY A 68 7.33 -4.41 2.05
CA GLY A 68 7.64 -2.99 2.05
C GLY A 68 7.12 -2.31 3.31
N GLY A 69 7.70 -1.14 3.61
CA GLY A 69 7.47 -0.42 4.87
C GLY A 69 6.21 0.46 4.87
N ASP A 70 5.61 0.70 3.71
CA ASP A 70 4.55 1.71 3.54
C ASP A 70 3.60 1.38 2.38
N VAL A 71 2.55 2.19 2.26
CA VAL A 71 1.54 2.06 1.20
C VAL A 71 2.09 2.41 -0.19
N ILE A 72 3.15 3.22 -0.28
CA ILE A 72 3.75 3.63 -1.56
C ILE A 72 4.48 2.44 -2.20
N SER A 73 5.30 1.74 -1.42
CA SER A 73 5.96 0.50 -1.82
C SER A 73 4.95 -0.62 -2.10
N LEU A 74 3.80 -0.66 -1.41
CA LEU A 74 2.70 -1.58 -1.74
C LEU A 74 2.12 -1.29 -3.14
N TYR A 75 1.81 -0.03 -3.43
CA TYR A 75 1.29 0.38 -4.75
C TYR A 75 2.34 0.09 -5.84
N ALA A 76 3.61 0.39 -5.56
CA ALA A 76 4.72 0.09 -6.47
C ALA A 76 4.79 -1.42 -6.79
N TYR A 77 4.67 -2.27 -5.78
CA TYR A 77 4.67 -3.73 -5.96
C TYR A 77 3.45 -4.21 -6.75
N VAL A 78 2.23 -3.82 -6.35
CA VAL A 78 0.99 -4.31 -6.96
C VAL A 78 0.87 -3.87 -8.43
N TYR A 79 1.28 -2.65 -8.76
CA TYR A 79 1.21 -2.13 -10.13
C TYR A 79 2.48 -2.35 -10.96
N GLY A 80 3.57 -2.88 -10.38
CA GLY A 80 4.85 -3.02 -11.07
C GLY A 80 5.50 -1.66 -11.43
N LEU A 81 5.36 -0.66 -10.57
CA LEU A 81 5.82 0.71 -10.79
C LEU A 81 7.08 1.04 -9.99
N LYS A 82 7.80 2.09 -10.41
CA LYS A 82 8.76 2.75 -9.52
C LYS A 82 8.02 3.45 -8.37
N GLN A 83 8.65 3.55 -7.20
CA GLN A 83 8.03 4.21 -6.04
C GLN A 83 7.62 5.67 -6.33
N SER A 84 8.38 6.42 -7.13
CA SER A 84 8.00 7.78 -7.52
C SER A 84 6.72 7.86 -8.36
N GLN A 85 6.44 6.85 -9.17
CA GLN A 85 5.19 6.77 -9.93
C GLN A 85 4.02 6.37 -9.01
N ALA A 86 4.25 5.42 -8.10
CA ALA A 86 3.27 5.02 -7.10
C ALA A 86 2.89 6.18 -6.15
N LEU A 87 3.88 6.99 -5.76
CA LEU A 87 3.68 8.21 -4.98
C LEU A 87 2.69 9.16 -5.68
N GLY A 88 2.91 9.45 -6.98
CA GLY A 88 2.04 10.32 -7.76
C GLY A 88 0.60 9.79 -7.89
N LEU A 89 0.42 8.48 -8.02
CA LEU A 89 -0.92 7.87 -8.02
C LEU A 89 -1.63 8.04 -6.68
N ILE A 90 -0.91 7.87 -5.57
CA ILE A 90 -1.46 8.04 -4.22
C ILE A 90 -1.83 9.50 -4.00
N GLU A 91 -0.97 10.45 -4.38
CA GLU A 91 -1.27 11.88 -4.29
C GLU A 91 -2.55 12.24 -5.05
N GLN A 92 -2.70 11.75 -6.28
CA GLN A 92 -3.92 11.95 -7.08
C GLN A 92 -5.16 11.35 -6.40
N GLN A 93 -5.07 10.11 -5.88
CA GLN A 93 -6.19 9.44 -5.24
C GLN A 93 -6.58 10.05 -3.89
N ALA A 94 -5.60 10.63 -3.18
CA ALA A 94 -5.80 11.31 -1.90
C ALA A 94 -6.16 12.80 -2.05
N GLY A 95 -6.20 13.33 -3.28
CA GLY A 95 -6.49 14.74 -3.53
C GLY A 95 -5.39 15.69 -3.05
N ILE A 96 -4.13 15.22 -3.00
CA ILE A 96 -2.98 16.04 -2.65
C ILE A 96 -2.59 16.82 -3.91
N SER A 97 -2.93 18.11 -3.94
CA SER A 97 -2.51 19.00 -5.02
C SER A 97 -1.00 19.17 -5.01
N ASN A 98 -0.37 18.84 -6.13
CA ASN A 98 1.05 19.08 -6.37
C ASN A 98 1.19 20.50 -6.97
N ASP A 99 0.71 21.51 -6.25
CA ASP A 99 0.87 22.89 -6.68
C ASP A 99 2.37 23.21 -6.61
N ARG A 100 2.96 23.41 -7.80
CA ARG A 100 4.37 23.76 -8.00
C ARG A 100 4.63 25.21 -7.65
#